data_AF-A0A916U9Z2-F1
#
_entry.id   AF-A0A916U9Z2-F1
#
_cell.length_a   1.000
_cell.length_b   1.000
_cell.length_c   1.000
_cell.angle_alpha   90.00
_cell.angle_beta   90.00
_cell.angle_gamma   90.00
#
_symmetry.space_group_name_H-M   'P 1'
#
loop_
_entity.id
_entity.type
_entity.pdbx_description
1 polymer ?
#
loop_
_entity_poly.entity_id
_entity_poly.type
_entity_poly.pdbx_seq_one_letter_code
_entity_poly.pdbx_strand_id
1 'polypeptide(L)'
;MQDGYHTLVSLLLPETKVYEAHRWLNEADEIVTAETIRNKFQGKTEKPRNLIKIFKEHNKKVEALLGKEFSKGTLCRYQTSLKHTQDYLKWKYNLTDIILP
;
A
#
# COMPACT_ATOMS: atom_id res chain seq x y z
N MET A 1 -44.68 -5.40 -0.82
CA MET A 1 -43.96 -6.36 -1.69
C MET A 1 -42.50 -5.95 -1.97
N GLN A 2 -42.15 -4.66 -1.93
CA GLN A 2 -40.76 -4.17 -2.11
C GLN A 2 -39.81 -4.58 -0.96
N ASP A 3 -40.31 -4.60 0.29
CA ASP A 3 -39.46 -4.77 1.49
C ASP A 3 -38.83 -6.16 1.63
N GLY A 4 -39.55 -7.20 1.21
CA GLY A 4 -39.04 -8.59 1.21
C GLY A 4 -37.92 -8.77 0.19
N TYR A 5 -38.04 -8.17 -0.99
CA TYR A 5 -36.99 -8.20 -2.02
C TYR A 5 -35.74 -7.44 -1.58
N HIS A 6 -35.92 -6.26 -0.97
CA HIS A 6 -34.81 -5.48 -0.42
C HIS A 6 -34.03 -6.25 0.66
N THR A 7 -34.75 -6.95 1.55
CA THR A 7 -34.15 -7.76 2.62
C THR A 7 -33.42 -8.98 2.08
N LEU A 8 -33.95 -9.66 1.06
CA LEU A 8 -33.27 -10.80 0.43
C LEU A 8 -32.00 -10.36 -0.30
N VAL A 9 -32.05 -9.23 -1.01
CA VAL A 9 -30.88 -8.66 -1.69
C VAL A 9 -29.80 -8.24 -0.68
N SER A 10 -30.18 -7.65 0.46
CA SER A 10 -29.22 -7.25 1.50
C SER A 10 -28.52 -8.43 2.17
N LEU A 11 -29.17 -9.58 2.27
CA LEU A 11 -28.58 -10.82 2.81
C LEU A 11 -27.65 -11.54 1.81
N LEU A 12 -27.90 -11.44 0.51
CA LEU A 12 -27.09 -12.07 -0.55
C LEU A 12 -25.85 -11.24 -0.97
N LEU A 13 -25.91 -9.93 -0.77
CA LEU A 13 -24.85 -8.99 -1.11
C LEU A 13 -23.47 -9.32 -0.47
N PRO A 14 -23.38 -9.70 0.82
CA PRO A 14 -22.12 -10.07 1.44
C PRO A 14 -21.49 -11.32 0.82
N GLU A 15 -22.28 -12.37 0.58
CA GLU A 15 -21.80 -13.63 0.00
C GLU A 15 -21.24 -13.42 -1.41
N THR A 16 -21.96 -12.66 -2.23
CA THR A 16 -21.56 -12.32 -3.60
C THR A 16 -20.23 -11.57 -3.61
N LYS A 17 -20.06 -10.57 -2.74
CA LYS A 17 -18.82 -9.78 -2.63
C LYS A 17 -17.62 -10.60 -2.14
N VAL A 18 -17.84 -11.54 -1.22
CA VAL A 18 -16.79 -12.46 -0.76
C VAL A 18 -16.34 -13.37 -1.90
N TYR A 19 -17.30 -13.89 -2.68
CA TYR A 19 -17.01 -14.70 -3.86
C TYR A 19 -16.23 -13.92 -4.94
N GLU A 20 -16.63 -12.68 -5.23
CA GLU A 20 -15.93 -11.79 -6.16
C GLU A 20 -14.50 -11.49 -5.68
N ALA A 21 -14.32 -11.23 -4.38
CA ALA A 21 -13.00 -11.01 -3.79
C ALA A 21 -12.10 -12.24 -3.93
N HIS A 22 -12.63 -13.44 -3.67
CA HIS A 22 -11.91 -14.69 -3.83
C HIS A 22 -11.54 -14.94 -5.31
N ARG A 23 -12.48 -14.77 -6.23
CA ARG A 23 -12.24 -14.93 -7.66
C ARG A 23 -11.14 -13.99 -8.15
N TRP A 24 -11.19 -12.73 -7.76
CA TRP A 24 -10.19 -11.74 -8.14
C TRP A 24 -8.79 -12.09 -7.62
N LEU A 25 -8.68 -12.57 -6.38
CA LEU A 25 -7.39 -12.97 -5.79
C LEU A 25 -6.78 -14.16 -6.54
N ASN A 26 -7.60 -15.14 -6.93
CA ASN A 26 -7.13 -16.25 -7.77
C ASN A 26 -6.69 -15.79 -9.17
N GLU A 27 -7.46 -14.91 -9.82
CA GLU A 27 -7.11 -14.37 -11.14
C GLU A 27 -5.84 -13.50 -11.11
N ALA A 28 -5.53 -12.89 -9.96
CA ALA A 28 -4.32 -12.09 -9.75
C ALA A 28 -3.10 -12.90 -9.28
N ASP A 29 -3.22 -14.23 -9.13
CA ASP A 29 -2.20 -15.11 -8.55
C ASP A 29 -1.73 -14.66 -7.15
N GLU A 30 -2.64 -14.01 -6.40
CA GLU A 30 -2.40 -13.53 -5.04
C GLU A 30 -2.79 -14.60 -4.02
N ILE A 31 -2.09 -14.64 -2.87
CA ILE A 31 -2.35 -15.64 -1.84
C ILE A 31 -3.77 -15.45 -1.27
N VAL A 32 -4.60 -16.48 -1.40
CA VAL A 32 -5.96 -16.49 -0.86
C VAL A 32 -5.91 -16.84 0.63
N THR A 33 -6.17 -15.86 1.50
CA THR A 33 -6.36 -16.04 2.94
C THR A 33 -7.61 -15.30 3.40
N ALA A 34 -8.08 -15.59 4.62
CA ALA A 34 -9.20 -14.84 5.21
C ALA A 34 -8.89 -13.33 5.31
N GLU A 35 -7.61 -12.98 5.51
CA GLU A 35 -7.16 -11.60 5.55
C GLU A 35 -7.19 -10.93 4.18
N THR A 36 -6.68 -11.57 3.12
CA THR A 36 -6.68 -10.98 1.77
C THR A 36 -8.10 -10.83 1.22
N ILE A 37 -8.99 -11.80 1.49
CA ILE A 37 -10.43 -11.71 1.18
C ILE A 37 -11.08 -10.56 1.94
N ARG A 38 -10.85 -10.45 3.26
CA ARG A 38 -11.39 -9.35 4.09
C ARG A 38 -10.91 -7.99 3.58
N ASN A 39 -9.63 -7.88 3.27
CA ASN A 39 -9.01 -6.65 2.80
C ASN A 39 -9.60 -6.23 1.44
N LYS A 40 -9.76 -7.20 0.52
CA LYS A 40 -10.42 -6.97 -0.77
C LYS A 40 -11.91 -6.60 -0.62
N PHE A 41 -12.64 -7.29 0.23
CA PHE A 41 -14.06 -7.01 0.55
C PHE A 41 -14.25 -5.60 1.13
N GLN A 42 -13.32 -5.14 1.97
CA GLN A 42 -13.33 -3.80 2.56
C GLN A 42 -12.78 -2.72 1.59
N GLY A 43 -12.37 -3.08 0.38
CA GLY A 43 -11.69 -2.17 -0.56
C GLY A 43 -10.29 -1.74 -0.10
N LYS A 44 -9.77 -2.33 0.97
CA LYS A 44 -8.40 -2.15 1.46
C LYS A 44 -7.48 -2.97 0.60
N THR A 45 -7.13 -2.45 -0.56
CA THR A 45 -5.97 -2.96 -1.29
C THR A 45 -4.75 -2.36 -0.60
N GLU A 46 -4.23 -3.01 0.43
CA GLU A 46 -2.97 -2.61 1.05
C GLU A 46 -1.86 -2.79 0.02
N LYS A 47 -1.60 -1.75 -0.75
CA LYS A 47 -0.44 -1.74 -1.64
C LYS A 47 0.79 -1.90 -0.74
N PRO A 48 1.68 -2.87 -1.00
CA PRO A 48 2.84 -3.08 -0.17
C PRO A 48 3.63 -1.78 -0.05
N ARG A 49 3.81 -1.34 1.19
CA ARG A 49 4.47 -0.08 1.54
C ARG A 49 5.96 -0.31 1.68
N ASN A 50 6.70 -0.12 0.59
CA ASN A 50 8.15 -0.28 0.63
C ASN A 50 8.85 0.95 1.20
N LEU A 51 9.74 0.76 2.18
CA LEU A 51 10.44 1.82 2.89
C LEU A 51 11.19 2.75 1.94
N ILE A 52 11.99 2.20 1.03
CA ILE A 52 12.81 3.01 0.11
C ILE A 52 11.93 3.72 -0.90
N LYS A 53 10.84 3.09 -1.37
CA LYS A 53 9.87 3.73 -2.25
C LYS A 53 9.23 4.95 -1.59
N ILE A 54 8.75 4.80 -0.36
CA ILE A 54 8.12 5.88 0.40
C ILE A 54 9.09 7.03 0.63
N PHE A 55 10.32 6.73 1.01
CA PHE A 55 11.34 7.74 1.24
C PHE A 55 11.68 8.51 -0.07
N LYS A 56 11.83 7.81 -1.20
CA LYS A 56 12.02 8.46 -2.50
C LYS A 56 10.86 9.38 -2.88
N GLU A 57 9.62 8.94 -2.64
CA GLU A 57 8.43 9.77 -2.88
C GLU A 57 8.40 11.02 -1.98
N HIS A 58 8.81 10.90 -0.72
CA HIS A 58 8.96 12.04 0.18
C HIS A 58 10.00 13.05 -0.37
N ASN A 59 11.19 12.57 -0.77
CA ASN A 59 12.23 13.45 -1.30
C ASN A 59 11.79 14.18 -2.57
N LYS A 60 11.03 13.52 -3.46
CA LYS A 60 10.43 14.16 -4.64
C LYS A 60 9.45 15.28 -4.26
N LYS A 61 8.62 15.09 -3.23
CA LYS A 61 7.70 16.12 -2.73
C LYS A 61 8.46 17.31 -2.16
N VAL A 62 9.52 17.05 -1.39
CA VAL A 62 10.40 18.11 -0.86
C VAL A 62 11.08 18.88 -1.99
N GLU A 63 11.58 18.17 -3.01
CA GLU A 63 12.22 18.77 -4.18
C GLU A 63 11.26 19.68 -4.95
N ALA A 64 10.01 19.26 -5.16
CA ALA A 64 8.97 20.05 -5.82
C ALA A 64 8.62 21.36 -5.07
N LEU A 65 8.96 21.45 -3.78
CA LEU A 65 8.69 22.58 -2.90
C LEU A 65 9.96 23.39 -2.57
N LEU A 66 11.07 23.15 -3.28
CA LEU A 66 12.28 23.95 -3.17
C LEU A 66 12.03 25.43 -3.50
N GLY A 67 12.58 26.31 -2.68
CA GLY A 67 12.44 27.76 -2.83
C GLY A 67 11.08 28.31 -2.43
N LYS A 68 10.15 27.45 -2.00
CA LYS A 68 8.87 27.84 -1.37
C LYS A 68 8.90 27.51 0.12
N GLU A 69 8.93 26.21 0.43
CA GLU A 69 8.87 25.71 1.81
C GLU A 69 10.19 25.08 2.26
N PHE A 70 11.01 24.62 1.31
CA PHE A 70 12.26 23.94 1.63
C PHE A 70 13.48 24.61 0.99
N SER A 71 14.58 24.57 1.74
CA SER A 71 15.90 24.99 1.26
C SER A 71 16.61 23.85 0.53
N LYS A 72 17.60 24.19 -0.32
CA LYS A 72 18.49 23.20 -0.94
C LYS A 72 19.23 22.35 0.09
N GLY A 73 19.64 22.95 1.21
CA GLY A 73 20.30 22.24 2.30
C GLY A 73 19.38 21.17 2.92
N THR A 74 18.10 21.47 3.07
CA THR A 74 17.10 20.53 3.57
C THR A 74 16.93 19.32 2.63
N LEU A 75 16.79 19.55 1.32
CA LEU A 75 16.72 18.46 0.35
C LEU A 75 17.98 17.59 0.36
N CYS A 76 19.16 18.21 0.41
CA CYS A 76 20.45 17.51 0.46
C CYS A 76 20.53 16.57 1.69
N ARG A 77 20.05 17.02 2.85
CA ARG A 77 20.00 16.18 4.07
C ARG A 77 19.09 14.98 3.86
N TYR A 78 17.90 15.16 3.28
CA TYR A 78 16.99 14.04 3.01
C TYR A 78 17.55 13.04 1.99
N GLN A 79 18.24 13.52 0.95
CA GLN A 79 18.93 12.64 -0.01
C GLN A 79 20.06 11.86 0.65
N THR A 80 20.82 12.50 1.54
CA THR A 80 21.89 11.88 2.32
C THR A 80 21.34 10.82 3.29
N SER A 81 20.25 11.13 4.00
CA SER A 81 19.58 10.17 4.87
C SER A 81 19.06 8.96 4.09
N LEU A 82 18.44 9.16 2.92
CA LEU A 82 18.01 8.06 2.05
C LEU A 82 19.19 7.16 1.67
N LYS A 83 20.33 7.75 1.26
CA LYS A 83 21.54 6.99 0.93
C LYS A 83 22.01 6.16 2.12
N HIS A 84 22.14 6.75 3.30
CA HIS A 84 22.55 6.02 4.50
C HIS A 84 21.58 4.90 4.87
N THR A 85 20.27 5.10 4.70
CA THR A 85 19.28 4.04 4.91
C THR A 85 19.51 2.89 3.93
N GLN A 86 19.72 3.16 2.64
CA GLN A 86 19.98 2.12 1.63
C GLN A 86 21.29 1.38 1.91
N ASP A 87 22.36 2.12 2.25
CA ASP A 87 23.67 1.55 2.59
C ASP A 87 23.56 0.64 3.82
N TYR A 88 22.83 1.06 4.85
CA TYR A 88 22.59 0.27 6.05
C TYR A 88 21.79 -1.00 5.76
N LEU A 89 20.71 -0.91 4.96
CA LEU A 89 19.94 -2.08 4.55
C LEU A 89 20.81 -3.10 3.81
N LYS A 90 21.66 -2.61 2.90
CA LYS A 90 22.55 -3.46 2.13
C LYS A 90 23.64 -4.07 3.01
N TRP A 91 24.24 -3.31 3.92
CA TRP A 91 25.29 -3.78 4.81
C TRP A 91 24.79 -4.79 5.84
N LYS A 92 23.70 -4.48 6.55
CA LYS A 92 23.22 -5.27 7.69
C LYS A 92 22.37 -6.46 7.28
N TYR A 93 21.56 -6.30 6.23
CA TYR A 93 20.54 -7.28 5.84
C TYR A 93 20.72 -7.82 4.42
N ASN A 94 21.68 -7.29 3.64
CA ASN A 94 21.83 -7.57 2.21
C ASN A 94 20.56 -7.29 1.38
N LEU A 95 19.69 -6.40 1.88
CA LEU A 95 18.44 -6.03 1.23
C LEU A 95 18.59 -4.69 0.51
N THR A 96 17.83 -4.51 -0.57
CA THR A 96 17.73 -3.22 -1.29
C THR A 96 16.48 -2.43 -0.89
N ASP A 97 15.51 -3.08 -0.26
CA ASP A 97 14.26 -2.49 0.24
C ASP A 97 13.65 -3.38 1.33
N ILE A 98 12.67 -2.85 2.06
CA ILE A 98 11.89 -3.59 3.08
C ILE A 98 10.41 -3.20 2.95
N ILE A 99 9.53 -4.20 2.98
CA ILE A 99 8.08 -4.03 3.10
C ILE A 99 7.76 -3.62 4.55
N LEU A 100 7.07 -2.50 4.73
CA LEU A 100 6.58 -2.04 6.01
C LEU A 100 5.22 -2.67 6.31
N PRO A 101 4.95 -3.02 7.59
CA PRO A 101 3.65 -3.48 8.05
C PRO A 101 2.60 -2.36 8.03
#